data_AF-A0A6B2LFZ6-F1
#
_entry.id   AF-A0A6B2LFZ6-F1
#
_cell.length_a   1.000
_cell.length_b   1.000
_cell.length_c   1.000
_cell.angle_alpha   90.00
_cell.angle_beta   90.00
_cell.angle_gamma   90.00
#
_symmetry.space_group_name_H-M   'P 1'
#
loop_
_entity.id
_entity.type
_entity.pdbx_description
1 polymer ?
#
loop_
_entity_poly.entity_id
_entity_poly.type
_entity_poly.pdbx_seq_one_letter_code
_entity_poly.pdbx_strand_id
1 'polypeptide(L)'
;MESPLVTPLEAIANLIFPIFFCYMLIFYMVFDCICNGFAELTRFADREFYKDWWNSTTMDEFARNWNKPVHEWLLRHIYLESMQTYKFSKSNATHLTFLFSSFLHEGYMILCFRMFRPWLFALQMAQIPLIILGRDLKGTRLGNLMFWFAILVGVPLISVLYCREYYKSYLVHHNFKNLNHPIF
;
A
#
# COMPACT_ATOMS: atom_id res chain seq x y z
N MET A 1 12.11 10.18 -30.98
CA MET A 1 10.77 10.78 -30.98
C MET A 1 10.31 10.80 -29.52
N GLU A 2 10.66 11.87 -28.79
CA GLU A 2 10.12 12.09 -27.46
C GLU A 2 8.62 12.33 -27.63
N SER A 3 7.79 11.38 -27.20
CA SER A 3 6.36 11.66 -27.10
C SER A 3 6.19 12.76 -26.04
N PRO A 4 5.21 13.66 -26.19
CA PRO A 4 4.91 14.69 -25.20
C PRO A 4 4.26 14.00 -23.99
N LEU A 5 5.06 13.24 -23.25
CA LEU A 5 4.63 12.51 -22.08
C LEU A 5 4.63 13.51 -20.94
N VAL A 6 3.42 13.86 -20.49
CA VAL A 6 3.10 14.43 -19.18
C VAL A 6 4.18 14.03 -18.19
N THR A 7 4.81 14.98 -17.50
CA THR A 7 5.89 14.65 -16.55
C THR A 7 5.36 13.77 -15.41
N PRO A 8 6.18 12.97 -14.71
CA PRO A 8 5.70 12.18 -13.56
C PRO A 8 4.97 13.04 -12.52
N LEU A 9 5.50 14.24 -12.26
CA LEU A 9 4.90 15.20 -11.33
C LEU A 9 3.53 15.68 -11.80
N GLU A 10 3.42 16.06 -13.08
CA GLU A 10 2.17 16.50 -13.68
C GLU A 10 1.11 15.38 -13.69
N ALA A 11 1.53 14.14 -13.96
CA ALA A 11 0.63 12.99 -13.90
C ALA A 11 0.13 12.72 -12.48
N ILE A 12 1.01 12.82 -11.47
CA ILE A 12 0.60 12.70 -10.07
C ILE A 12 -0.37 13.81 -9.70
N ALA A 13 -0.07 15.06 -10.05
CA ALA A 13 -0.94 16.20 -9.75
C ALA A 13 -2.34 16.05 -10.38
N ASN A 14 -2.41 15.62 -11.65
CA ASN A 14 -3.68 15.41 -12.36
C ASN A 14 -4.48 14.22 -11.82
N LEU A 15 -3.82 13.21 -11.26
CA LEU A 15 -4.45 11.96 -10.82
C LEU A 15 -4.62 11.86 -9.29
N ILE A 16 -4.18 12.86 -8.53
CA ILE A 16 -4.19 12.83 -7.07
C ILE A 16 -5.60 12.59 -6.51
N PHE A 17 -6.60 13.37 -6.97
CA PHE A 17 -7.97 13.27 -6.50
C PHE A 17 -8.70 12.02 -7.04
N PRO A 18 -8.64 11.69 -8.34
CA PRO A 18 -9.28 10.47 -8.83
C PRO A 18 -8.77 9.20 -8.14
N ILE A 19 -7.45 9.07 -7.98
CA ILE A 19 -6.84 7.89 -7.35
C ILE A 19 -7.18 7.83 -5.86
N PHE A 20 -7.11 8.96 -5.15
CA PHE A 20 -7.48 9.01 -3.75
C PHE A 20 -8.96 8.63 -3.54
N PHE A 21 -9.86 9.11 -4.38
CA PHE A 21 -11.27 8.74 -4.31
C PHE A 21 -11.49 7.24 -4.57
N CYS A 22 -10.83 6.68 -5.59
CA CYS A 22 -10.86 5.24 -5.85
C CYS A 22 -10.32 4.44 -4.65
N TYR A 23 -9.26 4.91 -4.00
CA TYR A 23 -8.71 4.27 -2.81
C TYR A 23 -9.72 4.23 -1.64
N MET A 24 -10.41 5.35 -1.39
CA MET A 24 -11.47 5.42 -0.37
C MET A 24 -12.66 4.51 -0.72
N LEU A 25 -13.06 4.45 -1.99
CA LEU A 25 -14.13 3.58 -2.45
C LEU A 25 -13.78 2.09 -2.32
N ILE A 26 -12.56 1.70 -2.70
CA ILE A 26 -12.09 0.31 -2.56
C ILE A 26 -12.08 -0.09 -1.08
N PHE A 27 -11.60 0.80 -0.20
CA PHE A 27 -11.65 0.57 1.24
C PHE A 27 -13.07 0.30 1.73
N TYR A 28 -14.00 1.21 1.40
CA TYR A 28 -15.40 1.10 1.78
C TYR A 28 -16.03 -0.19 1.25
N MET A 29 -15.83 -0.48 -0.04
CA MET A 29 -16.38 -1.68 -0.69
C MET A 29 -15.86 -2.97 -0.04
N VAL A 30 -14.57 -3.05 0.26
CA VAL A 30 -13.97 -4.26 0.84
C VAL A 30 -14.38 -4.43 2.30
N PHE A 31 -14.11 -3.44 3.14
CA PHE A 31 -14.23 -3.61 4.59
C PHE A 31 -15.64 -3.36 5.12
N ASP A 32 -16.37 -2.38 4.57
CA ASP A 32 -17.71 -2.06 5.04
C ASP A 32 -18.77 -2.93 4.36
N CYS A 33 -18.67 -3.15 3.04
CA CYS A 33 -19.67 -3.93 2.30
C CYS A 33 -19.35 -5.42 2.26
N ILE A 34 -18.20 -5.81 1.69
CA ILE A 34 -17.88 -7.23 1.41
C ILE A 34 -17.66 -8.01 2.71
N CYS A 35 -16.80 -7.52 3.62
CA CYS A 35 -16.52 -8.23 4.87
C CYS A 35 -17.76 -8.37 5.75
N ASN A 36 -18.60 -7.33 5.89
CA ASN A 36 -19.86 -7.45 6.63
C ASN A 36 -20.86 -8.38 5.92
N GLY A 37 -20.92 -8.36 4.59
CA GLY A 37 -21.73 -9.29 3.82
C GLY A 37 -21.36 -10.75 4.10
N PHE A 38 -20.06 -11.07 4.09
CA PHE A 38 -19.58 -12.39 4.48
C PHE A 38 -19.84 -12.70 5.96
N ALA A 39 -19.67 -11.72 6.85
CA ALA A 39 -19.95 -11.91 8.28
C ALA A 39 -21.41 -12.28 8.53
N GLU A 40 -22.35 -11.64 7.84
CA GLU A 40 -23.77 -11.98 7.92
C GLU A 40 -24.05 -13.39 7.39
N LEU A 41 -23.54 -13.71 6.19
CA LEU A 41 -23.73 -15.02 5.56
C LEU A 41 -23.18 -16.17 6.43
N THR A 42 -22.04 -15.95 7.08
CA THR A 42 -21.38 -16.95 7.93
C THR A 42 -21.81 -16.89 9.39
N ARG A 43 -22.69 -15.94 9.77
CA ARG A 43 -23.07 -15.64 11.16
C ARG A 43 -21.87 -15.35 12.06
N PHE A 44 -20.87 -14.69 11.51
CA PHE A 44 -19.69 -14.23 12.23
C PHE A 44 -20.04 -12.96 13.02
N ALA A 45 -19.84 -13.02 14.33
CA ALA A 45 -20.25 -11.96 15.26
C ALA A 45 -19.25 -10.79 15.32
N ASP A 46 -17.96 -11.05 15.14
CA ASP A 46 -16.94 -10.00 15.18
C ASP A 46 -16.92 -9.25 13.85
N ARG A 47 -17.29 -7.97 13.87
CA ARG A 47 -17.35 -7.11 12.68
C ARG A 47 -16.34 -5.98 12.74
N GLU A 48 -15.39 -6.01 13.67
CA GLU A 48 -14.38 -4.96 13.83
C GLU A 48 -13.21 -5.16 12.84
N PHE A 49 -13.51 -5.05 11.55
CA PHE A 49 -12.55 -5.20 10.45
C PHE A 49 -11.58 -4.00 10.32
N TYR A 50 -11.99 -2.83 10.82
CA TYR A 50 -11.19 -1.61 10.84
C TYR A 50 -11.62 -0.73 12.04
N LYS A 51 -10.81 0.27 12.36
CA LYS A 51 -11.10 1.33 13.34
C LYS A 51 -11.09 2.69 12.65
N ASP A 52 -11.25 3.77 13.40
CA ASP A 52 -11.24 5.16 12.95
C ASP A 52 -9.83 5.62 12.50
N TRP A 53 -9.26 4.92 11.53
CA TRP A 53 -7.92 5.14 10.99
C TRP A 53 -7.77 6.53 10.35
N TRP A 54 -8.85 7.19 9.97
CA TRP A 54 -8.85 8.57 9.47
C TRP A 54 -8.42 9.59 10.54
N ASN A 55 -8.55 9.24 11.82
CA ASN A 55 -8.06 10.04 12.95
C ASN A 55 -6.59 9.76 13.28
N SER A 56 -5.92 8.85 12.56
CA SER A 56 -4.53 8.49 12.87
C SER A 56 -3.62 9.70 12.79
N THR A 57 -2.69 9.78 13.74
CA THR A 57 -1.69 10.86 13.81
C THR A 57 -0.30 10.39 13.40
N THR A 58 -0.11 9.07 13.30
CA THR A 58 1.13 8.44 12.88
C THR A 58 0.85 7.26 11.94
N MET A 59 1.83 6.92 11.09
CA MET A 59 1.67 5.81 10.14
C MET A 59 1.56 4.44 10.82
N ASP A 60 2.12 4.27 12.02
CA ASP A 60 1.96 3.02 12.78
C ASP A 60 0.54 2.87 13.33
N GLU A 61 -0.11 3.97 13.73
CA GLU A 61 -1.51 3.96 14.15
C GLU A 61 -2.44 3.61 12.98
N PHE A 62 -2.19 4.22 11.83
CA PHE A 62 -2.87 3.88 10.58
C PHE A 62 -2.74 2.39 10.24
N ALA A 63 -1.52 1.84 10.28
CA ALA A 63 -1.28 0.43 9.95
C ALA A 63 -2.04 -0.56 10.86
N ARG A 64 -2.32 -0.18 12.12
CA ARG A 64 -3.13 -0.98 13.05
C ARG A 64 -4.63 -0.88 12.78
N ASN A 65 -5.08 0.33 12.46
CA ASN A 65 -6.50 0.65 12.41
C ASN A 65 -7.13 0.43 11.02
N TRP A 66 -6.35 0.49 9.94
CA TRP A 66 -6.86 0.37 8.57
C TRP A 66 -7.38 -1.03 8.24
N ASN A 67 -6.61 -2.07 8.51
CA ASN A 67 -6.95 -3.46 8.22
C ASN A 67 -6.62 -4.32 9.43
N LYS A 68 -7.58 -4.40 10.35
CA LYS A 68 -7.39 -5.13 11.61
C LYS A 68 -7.12 -6.61 11.41
N PRO A 69 -7.85 -7.36 10.54
CA PRO A 69 -7.57 -8.78 10.34
C PRO A 69 -6.12 -9.07 9.95
N VAL A 70 -5.56 -8.29 9.02
CA VAL A 70 -4.16 -8.46 8.60
C VAL A 70 -3.20 -7.99 9.70
N HIS A 71 -3.51 -6.88 10.38
CA HIS A 71 -2.69 -6.39 11.48
C HIS A 71 -2.58 -7.42 12.61
N GLU A 72 -3.71 -7.94 13.10
CA GLU A 72 -3.76 -8.94 14.18
C GLU A 72 -3.05 -10.23 13.78
N TRP A 73 -3.19 -10.66 12.51
CA TRP A 73 -2.47 -11.82 12.01
C TRP A 73 -0.95 -11.61 12.04
N LEU A 74 -0.46 -10.46 11.54
CA LEU A 74 0.96 -10.10 11.56
C LEU A 74 1.49 -9.92 12.99
N LEU A 75 0.70 -9.29 13.86
CA LEU A 75 1.03 -9.08 15.27
C LEU A 75 1.24 -10.43 15.95
N ARG A 76 0.29 -11.35 15.80
CA ARG A 76 0.34 -12.66 16.47
C ARG A 76 1.43 -13.56 15.92
N HIS A 77 1.50 -13.74 14.59
CA HIS A 77 2.31 -14.81 13.99
C HIS A 77 3.72 -14.38 13.60
N ILE A 78 3.94 -13.08 13.38
CA ILE A 78 5.26 -12.57 12.97
C ILE A 78 5.89 -11.79 14.13
N TYR A 79 5.23 -10.74 14.60
CA TYR A 79 5.81 -9.84 15.60
C TYR A 79 6.02 -10.52 16.96
N LEU A 80 4.95 -11.07 17.55
CA LEU A 80 5.01 -11.69 18.88
C LEU A 80 5.87 -12.96 18.87
N GLU A 81 5.77 -13.80 17.84
CA GLU A 81 6.65 -14.98 17.70
C GLU A 81 8.13 -14.59 17.58
N SER A 82 8.45 -13.56 16.80
CA SER A 82 9.83 -13.04 16.70
C SER A 82 10.37 -12.58 18.05
N MET A 83 9.53 -11.96 18.87
CA MET A 83 9.92 -11.48 20.20
C MET A 83 10.00 -12.60 21.24
N GLN A 84 9.02 -13.50 21.26
CA GLN A 84 8.87 -14.51 22.31
C GLN A 84 9.76 -15.73 22.06
N THR A 85 9.81 -16.21 20.82
CA THR A 85 10.54 -17.43 20.43
C THR A 85 11.97 -17.08 20.03
N TYR A 86 12.16 -16.12 19.14
CA TYR A 86 13.49 -15.75 18.61
C TYR A 86 14.21 -14.64 19.40
N LYS A 87 13.57 -14.13 20.46
CA LYS A 87 14.12 -13.10 21.39
C LYS A 87 14.61 -11.83 20.68
N PHE A 88 13.95 -11.45 19.58
CA PHE A 88 14.29 -10.21 18.88
C PHE A 88 13.94 -8.97 19.72
N SER A 89 14.72 -7.90 19.53
CA SER A 89 14.37 -6.58 20.06
C SER A 89 13.08 -6.07 19.41
N LYS A 90 12.36 -5.16 20.09
CA LYS A 90 11.15 -4.53 19.53
C LYS A 90 11.40 -3.90 18.16
N SER A 91 12.58 -3.30 17.98
CA SER A 91 12.97 -2.70 16.70
C SER A 91 13.11 -3.78 15.62
N ASN A 92 13.86 -4.85 15.89
CA ASN A 92 14.10 -5.92 14.91
C ASN A 92 12.80 -6.64 14.55
N ALA A 93 11.94 -6.93 15.53
CA ALA A 93 10.63 -7.53 15.29
C ALA A 93 9.73 -6.63 14.42
N THR A 94 9.78 -5.31 14.63
CA THR A 94 9.06 -4.34 13.77
C THR A 94 9.60 -4.37 12.35
N HIS A 95 10.92 -4.29 12.16
CA HIS A 95 11.54 -4.34 10.83
C HIS A 95 11.19 -5.64 10.10
N LEU A 96 11.26 -6.78 10.79
CA LEU A 96 10.91 -8.08 10.20
C LEU A 96 9.43 -8.14 9.80
N THR A 97 8.53 -7.61 10.63
CA THR A 97 7.09 -7.58 10.33
C THR A 97 6.79 -6.71 9.10
N PHE A 98 7.41 -5.52 9.02
CA PHE A 98 7.29 -4.64 7.85
C PHE A 98 7.92 -5.27 6.61
N LEU A 99 9.07 -5.93 6.74
CA LEU A 99 9.75 -6.60 5.65
C LEU A 99 8.89 -7.72 5.07
N PHE A 100 8.35 -8.58 5.93
CA PHE A 100 7.47 -9.68 5.54
C PHE A 100 6.21 -9.15 4.83
N SER A 101 5.56 -8.13 5.41
CA SER A 101 4.40 -7.47 4.79
C SER A 101 4.76 -6.88 3.42
N SER A 102 5.92 -6.23 3.30
CA SER A 102 6.35 -5.59 2.05
C SER A 102 6.60 -6.60 0.93
N PHE A 103 7.13 -7.78 1.26
CA PHE A 103 7.28 -8.87 0.29
C PHE A 103 5.93 -9.39 -0.21
N LEU A 104 4.93 -9.54 0.66
CA LEU A 104 3.60 -9.98 0.24
C LEU A 104 2.92 -8.97 -0.68
N HIS A 105 3.03 -7.68 -0.35
CA HIS A 105 2.50 -6.61 -1.18
C HIS A 105 3.18 -6.55 -2.54
N GLU A 106 4.51 -6.61 -2.60
CA GLU A 106 5.24 -6.66 -3.87
C GLU A 106 4.90 -7.93 -4.66
N GLY A 107 4.78 -9.08 -3.99
CA GLY A 107 4.34 -10.34 -4.60
C GLY A 107 2.97 -10.22 -5.27
N TYR A 108 2.03 -9.55 -4.62
CA TYR A 108 0.73 -9.23 -5.20
C TYR A 108 0.86 -8.32 -6.43
N MET A 109 1.70 -7.28 -6.37
CA MET A 109 1.95 -6.41 -7.53
C MET A 109 2.56 -7.17 -8.71
N ILE A 110 3.51 -8.07 -8.45
CA ILE A 110 4.09 -8.94 -9.48
C ILE A 110 3.00 -9.82 -10.11
N LEU A 111 2.10 -10.38 -9.31
CA LEU A 111 1.01 -11.22 -9.83
C LEU A 111 0.05 -10.42 -10.71
N CYS A 112 -0.35 -9.22 -10.30
CA CYS A 112 -1.28 -8.37 -11.03
C CYS A 112 -0.68 -7.82 -12.33
N PHE A 113 0.54 -7.28 -12.28
CA PHE A 113 1.15 -6.61 -13.42
C PHE A 113 2.06 -7.52 -14.26
N ARG A 114 2.38 -8.71 -13.76
CA ARG A 114 3.32 -9.68 -14.37
C ARG A 114 4.70 -9.08 -14.65
N MET A 115 5.14 -8.17 -13.79
CA MET A 115 6.47 -7.54 -13.85
C MET A 115 7.05 -7.32 -12.45
N PHE A 116 8.38 -7.33 -12.36
CA PHE A 116 9.09 -7.02 -11.12
C PHE A 116 9.58 -5.56 -11.11
N ARG A 117 8.98 -4.73 -10.25
CA ARG A 117 9.34 -3.32 -10.06
C ARG A 117 9.11 -2.94 -8.59
N PRO A 118 10.14 -2.94 -7.73
CA PRO A 118 10.00 -2.91 -6.26
C PRO A 118 9.65 -1.52 -5.68
N TRP A 119 8.77 -0.76 -6.35
CA TRP A 119 8.35 0.57 -5.91
C TRP A 119 7.51 0.51 -4.64
N LEU A 120 6.55 -0.43 -4.57
CA LEU A 120 5.71 -0.60 -3.39
C LEU A 120 6.53 -1.08 -2.20
N PHE A 121 7.40 -2.08 -2.43
CA PHE A 121 8.35 -2.55 -1.42
C PHE A 121 9.19 -1.40 -0.84
N ALA A 122 9.83 -0.59 -1.69
CA ALA A 122 10.68 0.50 -1.24
C ALA A 122 9.91 1.56 -0.43
N LEU A 123 8.71 1.92 -0.88
CA LEU A 123 7.87 2.91 -0.18
C LEU A 123 7.32 2.38 1.15
N GLN A 124 6.98 1.09 1.25
CA GLN A 124 6.59 0.48 2.53
C GLN A 124 7.75 0.43 3.52
N MET A 125 8.95 0.06 3.08
CA MET A 125 10.13 0.09 3.96
C MET A 125 10.49 1.52 4.40
N ALA A 126 10.25 2.52 3.54
CA ALA A 126 10.41 3.94 3.88
C ALA A 126 9.39 4.46 4.91
N GLN A 127 8.32 3.71 5.22
CA GLN A 127 7.39 4.06 6.30
C GLN A 127 8.06 3.96 7.68
N ILE A 128 9.06 3.09 7.88
CA ILE A 128 9.73 2.94 9.18
C ILE A 128 10.43 4.25 9.60
N PRO A 129 11.29 4.88 8.77
CA PRO A 129 11.81 6.21 9.04
C PRO A 129 10.71 7.25 9.30
N LEU A 130 9.64 7.24 8.51
CA LEU A 130 8.53 8.18 8.68
C LEU A 130 7.81 8.02 10.02
N ILE A 131 7.65 6.78 10.50
CA ILE A 131 7.11 6.47 11.83
C ILE A 131 8.02 7.03 12.91
N ILE A 132 9.34 6.88 12.77
CA ILE A 132 10.31 7.39 13.75
C ILE A 132 10.27 8.92 13.82
N LEU A 133 10.26 9.59 12.68
CA LEU A 133 10.18 11.05 12.58
C LEU A 133 8.83 11.59 13.09
N GLY A 134 7.74 10.84 12.91
CA GLY A 134 6.40 11.23 13.34
C GLY A 134 6.09 11.00 14.82
N ARG A 135 7.01 10.41 15.61
CA ARG A 135 6.75 10.05 17.02
C ARG A 135 6.35 11.24 17.87
N ASP A 136 7.05 12.37 17.70
CA ASP A 136 6.83 13.58 18.51
C ASP A 136 5.54 14.31 18.12
N LEU A 137 4.94 13.95 16.99
CA LEU A 137 3.70 14.53 16.47
C LEU A 137 2.46 13.69 16.82
N LYS A 138 2.63 12.57 17.52
CA LYS A 138 1.54 11.69 17.93
C LYS A 138 0.51 12.45 18.76
N GLY A 139 -0.78 12.27 18.43
CA GLY A 139 -1.90 12.93 19.09
C GLY A 139 -2.10 14.40 18.70
N THR A 140 -1.25 14.96 17.83
CA THR A 140 -1.37 16.36 17.39
C THR A 140 -2.14 16.48 16.07
N ARG A 141 -2.75 17.66 15.84
CA ARG A 141 -3.36 17.99 14.55
C ARG A 141 -2.34 17.99 13.42
N LEU A 142 -1.10 18.40 13.69
CA LEU A 142 -0.02 18.38 12.71
C LEU A 142 0.32 16.95 12.28
N GLY A 143 0.36 16.00 13.23
CA GLY A 143 0.54 14.58 12.92
C GLY A 143 -0.56 14.04 12.00
N ASN A 144 -1.83 14.37 12.28
CA ASN A 144 -2.94 13.98 11.40
C ASN A 144 -2.84 14.61 10.00
N LEU A 145 -2.46 15.90 9.89
CA LEU A 145 -2.24 16.55 8.59
C LEU A 145 -1.10 15.88 7.81
N MET A 146 0.01 15.54 8.46
CA MET A 146 1.13 14.84 7.83
C MET A 146 0.74 13.43 7.40
N PHE A 147 -0.04 12.72 8.21
CA PHE A 147 -0.61 11.42 7.87
C PHE A 147 -1.45 11.50 6.59
N TRP A 148 -2.41 12.43 6.53
CA TRP A 148 -3.26 12.61 5.35
C TRP A 148 -2.45 13.01 4.12
N PHE A 149 -1.48 13.91 4.27
CA PHE A 149 -0.57 14.28 3.19
C PHE A 149 0.20 13.07 2.65
N ALA A 150 0.69 12.20 3.53
CA ALA A 150 1.40 10.98 3.14
C ALA A 150 0.50 10.01 2.35
N ILE A 151 -0.76 9.82 2.74
CA ILE A 151 -1.73 9.00 1.99
C ILE A 151 -2.06 9.64 0.64
N LEU A 152 -2.36 10.95 0.64
CA LEU A 152 -2.77 11.69 -0.54
C LEU A 152 -1.68 11.72 -1.62
N VAL A 153 -0.40 11.77 -1.23
CA VAL A 153 0.73 11.73 -2.18
C VAL A 153 1.17 10.29 -2.49
N GLY A 154 1.21 9.42 -1.47
CA GLY A 154 1.76 8.08 -1.59
C GLY A 154 0.96 7.16 -2.52
N VAL A 155 -0.37 7.16 -2.39
CA VAL A 155 -1.24 6.27 -3.20
C VAL A 155 -1.17 6.64 -4.70
N PRO A 156 -1.27 7.92 -5.10
CA PRO A 156 -1.10 8.33 -6.49
C PRO A 156 0.31 8.11 -7.02
N LEU A 157 1.35 8.34 -6.20
CA LEU A 157 2.73 8.08 -6.60
C LEU A 157 2.93 6.62 -7.02
N ILE A 158 2.51 5.66 -6.18
CA ILE A 158 2.63 4.22 -6.48
C ILE A 158 1.87 3.89 -7.75
N SER A 159 0.63 4.35 -7.85
CA SER A 159 -0.24 4.08 -9.00
C SER A 159 0.37 4.59 -10.31
N VAL A 160 0.87 5.83 -10.34
CA VAL A 160 1.51 6.41 -11.53
C VAL A 160 2.79 5.66 -11.89
N LEU A 161 3.61 5.27 -10.91
CA LEU A 161 4.84 4.50 -11.16
C LEU A 161 4.53 3.16 -11.82
N TYR A 162 3.61 2.36 -11.27
CA TYR A 162 3.26 1.06 -11.85
C TYR A 162 2.54 1.19 -13.19
N CYS A 163 1.62 2.15 -13.36
CA CYS A 163 0.97 2.37 -14.65
C CYS A 163 1.97 2.72 -15.76
N ARG A 164 2.95 3.59 -15.45
CA ARG A 164 4.01 3.95 -16.42
C ARG A 164 4.89 2.77 -16.78
N GLU A 165 5.34 2.00 -15.78
CA GLU A 165 6.19 0.82 -16.03
C GLU A 165 5.44 -0.27 -16.79
N TYR A 166 4.13 -0.44 -16.52
CA TYR A 166 3.28 -1.37 -17.24
C TYR A 166 3.14 -0.96 -18.70
N TYR A 167 2.84 0.32 -18.96
CA TYR A 167 2.69 0.84 -20.32
C TYR A 167 3.99 0.73 -21.12
N LYS A 168 5.15 1.03 -20.51
CA LYS A 168 6.45 0.83 -21.15
C LYS A 168 6.67 -0.64 -21.52
N SER A 169 6.44 -1.56 -20.58
CA SER A 169 6.58 -3.00 -20.81
C SER A 169 5.66 -3.49 -21.93
N TYR A 170 4.42 -2.99 -21.97
CA TYR A 170 3.44 -3.30 -23.01
C TYR A 170 3.92 -2.84 -24.40
N LEU A 171 4.38 -1.59 -24.52
CA LEU A 171 4.87 -1.05 -25.79
C LEU A 171 6.07 -1.82 -26.33
N VAL A 172 7.01 -2.19 -25.47
CA VAL A 172 8.17 -2.99 -25.86
C VAL A 172 7.70 -4.33 -26.45
N HIS A 173 6.83 -5.06 -25.74
CA HIS A 173 6.32 -6.33 -26.24
C HIS A 173 5.51 -6.21 -27.53
N HIS A 174 4.72 -5.15 -27.69
CA HIS A 174 3.94 -4.91 -28.90
C HIS A 174 4.85 -4.60 -30.11
N ASN A 175 5.85 -3.73 -29.93
CA ASN A 175 6.81 -3.40 -30.99
C ASN A 175 7.65 -4.62 -31.41
N PHE A 176 8.06 -5.47 -30.47
CA PHE A 176 8.74 -6.73 -30.79
C PHE A 176 7.87 -7.71 -31.60
N LYS A 177 6.57 -7.79 -31.31
CA LYS A 177 5.64 -8.63 -32.10
C LYS A 177 5.47 -8.12 -33.53
N ASN A 178 5.36 -6.80 -33.72
CA ASN A 178 5.24 -6.20 -35.05
C ASN A 178 6.52 -6.32 -35.88
N LEU A 179 7.69 -6.39 -35.24
CA LEU A 179 8.96 -6.67 -35.92
C LEU A 179 9.10 -8.15 -36.37
N ASN A 180 8.51 -9.08 -35.63
CA ASN A 180 8.64 -10.53 -35.89
C ASN A 180 7.52 -11.12 -36.77
N HIS A 181 6.44 -10.38 -36.99
CA HIS A 181 5.41 -10.68 -37.99
C HIS A 181 5.19 -9.44 -38.87
N PRO A 182 6.12 -9.11 -39.79
CA PRO A 182 5.80 -8.15 -40.82
C PRO A 182 4.61 -8.71 -41.61
N ILE A 183 3.53 -7.94 -41.70
CA ILE A 183 2.42 -8.25 -42.59
C ILE A 183 2.93 -8.05 -44.02
N PHE A 184 3.51 -9.11 -44.58
CA PHE A 184 3.74 -9.34 -46.00
C PHE A 184 3.58 -10.82 -46.29
#